data_AF-A0A975TCR2-F1
#
_entry.id   AF-A0A975TCR2-F1
#
_cell.length_a   1.000
_cell.length_b   1.000
_cell.length_c   1.000
_cell.angle_alpha   90.00
_cell.angle_beta   90.00
_cell.angle_gamma   90.00
#
_symmetry.space_group_name_H-M   'P 1'
#
loop_
_entity.id
_entity.type
_entity.pdbx_description
1 polymer ?
#
loop_
_entity_poly.entity_id
_entity_poly.type
_entity_poly.pdbx_seq_one_letter_code
_entity_poly.pdbx_strand_id
1 'polypeptide(L)'
;MVKIHRFLQGKKVIKRAKSATTNAQSVINDSAYYSLQPIERLKSKFSYGCAYCGSKESVGLDHFIPVSKGGPDCLVNFIPACDSCNTKKRNLDPKIWYKSQSFYSPQRWQMILEVLGKTESNYNRIPHL
;
A
#
# COMPACT_ATOMS: atom_id res chain seq x y z
N MET A 1 -42.95 -18.82 14.47
CA MET A 1 -41.72 -19.54 14.06
C MET A 1 -40.57 -18.97 14.91
N VAL A 2 -40.39 -19.38 16.16
CA VAL A 2 -39.63 -20.57 16.61
C VAL A 2 -38.30 -20.64 15.85
N LYS A 3 -37.13 -20.31 16.42
CA LYS A 3 -36.53 -20.96 17.60
C LYS A 3 -35.46 -20.07 18.24
N ILE A 4 -35.55 -19.98 19.56
CA ILE A 4 -34.52 -19.59 20.53
C ILE A 4 -33.35 -20.58 20.47
N HIS A 5 -32.13 -20.10 20.68
CA HIS A 5 -31.03 -20.74 21.45
C HIS A 5 -29.84 -19.74 21.47
N ARG A 6 -29.06 -19.46 22.52
CA ARG A 6 -28.91 -19.90 23.92
C ARG A 6 -27.77 -18.98 24.45
N PHE A 7 -27.90 -18.24 25.58
CA PHE A 7 -27.46 -18.66 26.93
C PHE A 7 -25.95 -19.07 26.91
N LEU A 8 -24.97 -18.54 27.64
CA LEU A 8 -24.90 -17.80 28.90
C LEU A 8 -23.44 -17.40 29.21
N GLN A 9 -23.34 -16.38 30.08
CA GLN A 9 -22.43 -16.24 31.23
C GLN A 9 -20.92 -16.13 31.03
N GLY A 10 -20.44 -14.97 31.47
CA GLY A 10 -19.06 -14.78 31.90
C GLY A 10 -18.88 -13.49 32.69
N LYS A 11 -19.77 -13.17 33.64
CA LYS A 11 -19.47 -12.14 34.64
C LYS A 11 -18.29 -12.64 35.50
N LYS A 12 -17.16 -11.94 35.47
CA LYS A 12 -16.23 -11.88 36.59
C LYS A 12 -16.04 -10.43 37.01
N VAL A 13 -16.83 -10.01 37.99
CA VAL A 13 -16.40 -9.06 39.03
C VAL A 13 -15.28 -9.81 39.79
N ILE A 14 -14.14 -9.27 40.22
CA ILE A 14 -13.78 -8.31 41.29
C ILE A 14 -12.21 -8.26 41.18
N LYS A 15 -11.40 -7.22 41.47
CA LYS A 15 -11.25 -6.38 42.67
C LYS A 15 -10.43 -5.13 42.32
N ARG A 16 -10.82 -3.98 42.89
CA ARG A 16 -9.95 -2.80 43.01
C ARG A 16 -8.71 -3.14 43.84
N ALA A 17 -7.55 -2.68 43.41
CA ALA A 17 -6.43 -2.36 44.30
C ALA A 17 -5.68 -1.13 43.74
N LYS A 18 -5.46 -0.14 44.61
CA LYS A 18 -4.63 1.05 44.38
C LYS A 18 -3.18 0.67 44.68
N SER A 19 -2.22 1.01 43.81
CA SER A 19 -0.92 1.60 44.22
C SER A 19 -0.06 1.93 43.00
N ALA A 20 0.58 3.10 43.03
CA ALA A 20 1.60 3.51 42.09
C ALA A 20 2.92 2.74 42.35
N THR A 21 3.66 2.39 41.29
CA THR A 21 5.14 2.50 41.12
C THR A 21 5.64 1.66 39.93
N THR A 22 6.33 2.33 38.99
CA THR A 22 7.48 1.88 38.18
C THR A 22 7.30 0.90 37.00
N ASN A 23 7.97 1.24 35.89
CA ASN A 23 8.19 0.53 34.61
C ASN A 23 6.99 0.37 33.67
N ALA A 24 6.84 1.31 32.75
CA ALA A 24 5.99 1.21 31.56
C ALA A 24 6.60 0.22 30.54
N GLN A 25 6.65 -1.07 30.87
CA GLN A 25 6.65 -2.11 29.85
C GLN A 25 5.19 -2.32 29.43
N SER A 26 4.64 -1.36 28.68
CA SER A 26 3.27 -1.47 28.18
C SER A 26 3.24 -2.46 27.02
N VAL A 27 2.96 -3.71 27.38
CA VAL A 27 2.08 -4.67 26.71
C VAL A 27 1.75 -4.31 25.24
N ILE A 28 2.35 -5.06 24.32
CA ILE A 28 2.07 -4.99 22.89
C ILE A 28 0.63 -5.47 22.69
N ASN A 29 -0.25 -4.59 22.21
CA ASN A 29 -1.63 -4.96 21.88
C ASN A 29 -1.65 -5.63 20.49
N ASP A 30 -1.93 -6.94 20.46
CA ASP A 30 -2.06 -7.79 19.25
C ASP A 30 -3.20 -7.41 18.27
N SER A 31 -3.88 -6.28 18.50
CA SER A 31 -4.81 -5.68 17.54
C SER A 31 -4.13 -4.74 16.53
N ALA A 32 -2.92 -4.25 16.81
CA ALA A 32 -2.20 -3.31 15.94
C ALA A 32 -1.42 -3.99 14.79
N TYR A 33 -1.28 -5.32 14.85
CA TYR A 33 -0.59 -6.13 13.83
C TYR A 33 -1.43 -6.31 12.55
N TYR A 34 -2.76 -6.14 12.63
CA TYR A 34 -3.69 -6.24 11.49
C TYR A 34 -3.69 -5.02 10.55
N SER A 35 -2.86 -3.99 10.81
CA SER A 35 -2.87 -2.68 10.15
C SER A 35 -1.53 -2.31 9.49
N LEU A 36 -0.91 -3.23 8.75
CA LEU A 36 0.01 -2.79 7.70
C LEU A 36 -0.80 -1.99 6.68
N GLN A 37 -0.66 -0.67 6.76
CA GLN A 37 -1.30 0.33 5.91
C GLN A 37 -1.20 -0.11 4.44
N PRO A 38 -2.23 0.12 3.59
CA PRO A 38 -2.23 -0.35 2.20
C PRO A 38 -0.96 0.03 1.40
N ILE A 39 -0.29 1.12 1.77
CA ILE A 39 1.01 1.55 1.23
C ILE A 39 2.14 0.57 1.56
N GLU A 40 2.22 0.05 2.79
CA GLU A 40 3.26 -0.91 3.18
C GLU A 40 3.07 -2.23 2.43
N ARG A 41 1.82 -2.67 2.26
CA ARG A 41 1.50 -3.83 1.41
C ARG A 41 1.94 -3.58 -0.03
N LEU A 42 1.65 -2.41 -0.59
CA LEU A 42 2.09 -2.01 -1.94
C LEU A 42 3.62 -2.03 -2.05
N LYS A 43 4.35 -1.42 -1.12
CA LYS A 43 5.83 -1.41 -1.11
C LYS A 43 6.42 -2.82 -1.01
N SER A 44 5.83 -3.69 -0.20
CA SER A 44 6.29 -5.07 -0.03
C SER A 44 6.27 -5.86 -1.35
N LYS A 45 5.32 -5.58 -2.25
CA LYS A 45 5.23 -6.24 -3.57
C LYS A 45 6.42 -5.94 -4.48
N PHE A 46 7.14 -4.86 -4.21
CA PHE A 46 8.34 -4.47 -4.95
C PHE A 46 9.62 -4.63 -4.12
N SER A 47 9.59 -5.47 -3.08
CA SER A 47 10.71 -5.69 -2.17
C SER A 47 11.24 -4.39 -1.56
N TYR A 48 10.32 -3.45 -1.27
CA TYR A 48 10.60 -2.09 -0.80
C TYR A 48 11.46 -1.24 -1.75
N GLY A 49 11.55 -1.62 -3.02
CA GLY A 49 12.24 -0.89 -4.07
C GLY A 49 11.32 -0.15 -5.03
N CYS A 50 11.90 0.74 -5.82
CA CYS A 50 11.26 1.44 -6.92
C CYS A 50 10.64 0.45 -7.91
N ALA A 51 9.34 0.55 -8.16
CA ALA A 51 8.60 -0.30 -9.08
C ALA A 51 9.22 -0.33 -10.49
N TYR A 52 9.81 0.78 -10.94
CA TYR A 52 10.46 0.88 -12.25
C TYR A 52 11.86 0.24 -12.29
N CYS A 53 12.84 0.81 -11.58
CA CYS A 53 14.25 0.39 -11.70
C CYS A 53 14.72 -0.60 -10.62
N GLY A 54 13.94 -0.82 -9.57
CA GLY A 54 14.30 -1.69 -8.45
C GLY A 54 15.24 -1.09 -7.40
N SER A 55 15.71 0.16 -7.57
CA SER A 55 16.53 0.84 -6.56
C SER A 55 15.78 0.93 -5.22
N LYS A 56 16.51 0.76 -4.12
CA LYS A 56 16.02 0.91 -2.75
C LYS A 56 16.28 2.31 -2.17
N GLU A 57 16.93 3.18 -2.94
CA GLU A 57 17.28 4.53 -2.51
C GLU A 57 16.09 5.48 -2.70
N SER A 58 15.82 6.29 -1.67
CA SER A 58 14.79 7.35 -1.67
C SER A 58 13.45 6.93 -2.28
N VAL A 59 12.91 5.80 -1.83
CA VAL A 59 11.65 5.24 -2.38
C VAL A 59 10.44 5.92 -1.73
N GLY A 60 9.82 6.81 -2.49
CA GLY A 60 8.53 7.43 -2.19
C GLY A 60 7.37 6.76 -2.91
N LEU A 61 6.31 7.52 -3.14
CA LEU A 61 5.16 7.13 -3.98
C LEU A 61 5.12 8.01 -5.23
N ASP A 62 4.77 7.40 -6.36
CA ASP A 62 4.50 8.09 -7.63
C ASP A 62 3.07 7.81 -8.08
N HIS A 63 2.44 8.82 -8.68
CA HIS A 63 1.18 8.71 -9.41
C HIS A 63 1.46 8.05 -10.75
N PHE A 64 1.03 6.79 -10.90
CA PHE A 64 1.21 6.03 -12.14
C PHE A 64 0.64 6.78 -13.35
N ILE A 65 -0.63 7.22 -13.26
CA ILE A 65 -1.21 8.22 -14.14
C ILE A 65 -0.95 9.59 -13.52
N PRO A 66 -0.26 10.51 -14.22
CA PRO A 66 0.04 11.84 -13.68
C PRO A 66 -1.22 12.60 -13.26
N VAL A 67 -1.14 13.31 -12.13
CA VAL A 67 -2.23 14.19 -11.63
C VAL A 67 -2.63 15.22 -12.69
N SER A 68 -1.65 15.78 -13.41
CA SER A 68 -1.90 16.74 -14.50
C SER A 68 -2.68 16.15 -15.69
N LYS A 69 -2.87 14.83 -15.74
CA LYS A 69 -3.65 14.10 -16.75
C LYS A 69 -4.93 13.49 -16.15
N GLY A 70 -5.33 13.92 -14.96
CA GLY A 70 -6.54 13.44 -14.27
C GLY A 70 -6.36 12.15 -13.47
N GLY A 71 -5.11 11.72 -13.22
CA GLY A 71 -4.85 10.60 -12.31
C GLY A 71 -5.25 10.94 -10.88
N PRO A 72 -5.95 10.05 -10.16
CA PRO A 72 -6.42 10.33 -8.80
C PRO A 72 -5.27 10.26 -7.78
N ASP A 73 -5.39 11.04 -6.70
CA ASP A 73 -4.43 11.06 -5.60
C ASP A 73 -4.79 10.02 -4.53
N CYS A 74 -4.63 8.73 -4.88
CA CYS A 74 -4.98 7.64 -3.98
C CYS A 74 -4.29 6.32 -4.36
N LEU A 75 -4.44 5.32 -3.50
CA LEU A 75 -3.77 4.02 -3.59
C LEU A 75 -3.90 3.31 -4.93
N VAL A 76 -5.05 3.40 -5.60
CA VAL A 76 -5.28 2.73 -6.90
C VAL A 76 -4.47 3.34 -8.05
N ASN A 77 -3.77 4.44 -7.79
CA ASN A 77 -2.89 5.12 -8.73
C ASN A 77 -1.46 5.27 -8.17
N PHE A 78 -1.14 4.70 -7.00
CA PHE A 78 0.18 4.78 -6.40
C PHE A 78 1.02 3.55 -6.69
N ILE A 79 2.30 3.78 -6.95
CA ILE A 79 3.36 2.77 -6.95
C ILE A 79 4.59 3.30 -6.21
N PRO A 80 5.44 2.44 -5.63
CA PRO A 80 6.70 2.89 -5.07
C PRO A 80 7.64 3.33 -6.19
N ALA A 81 8.25 4.50 -6.06
CA ALA A 81 9.22 4.98 -7.03
C ALA A 81 10.35 5.73 -6.32
N CYS A 82 11.59 5.56 -6.79
CA CYS A 82 12.69 6.40 -6.33
C CYS A 82 12.60 7.79 -6.95
N ASP A 83 13.17 8.79 -6.27
CA ASP A 83 13.17 10.19 -6.71
C ASP A 83 13.67 10.37 -8.16
N SER A 84 14.72 9.63 -8.55
CA SER A 84 15.28 9.68 -9.90
C SER A 84 14.27 9.23 -10.97
N CYS A 85 13.57 8.11 -10.73
CA CYS A 85 12.55 7.63 -11.65
C CYS A 85 11.33 8.54 -11.67
N ASN A 86 10.84 8.93 -10.49
CA ASN A 86 9.68 9.81 -10.36
C ASN A 86 9.91 11.15 -11.08
N THR A 87 11.07 11.77 -10.86
CA THR A 87 11.45 13.04 -11.51
C THR A 87 11.60 12.90 -13.02
N LYS A 88 12.20 11.81 -13.50
CA LYS A 88 12.39 11.57 -14.95
C LYS A 88 11.07 11.24 -15.66
N LYS A 89 10.18 10.46 -15.02
CA LYS A 89 8.85 10.18 -15.55
C LYS A 89 8.01 11.45 -15.58
N ARG A 90 7.96 12.19 -14.48
CA ARG A 90 7.18 13.43 -14.33
C ARG A 90 5.72 13.20 -14.78
N ASN A 91 5.30 13.92 -15.83
CA ASN A 91 3.97 13.86 -16.42
C ASN A 91 3.92 13.05 -17.72
N LEU A 92 4.99 12.34 -18.07
CA LEU A 92 5.01 11.47 -19.24
C LEU A 92 4.05 10.29 -19.06
N ASP A 93 3.67 9.68 -20.18
CA ASP A 93 2.94 8.43 -20.14
C ASP A 93 3.84 7.35 -19.51
N PRO A 94 3.36 6.62 -18.48
CA PRO A 94 4.19 5.69 -17.73
C PRO A 94 4.71 4.53 -18.60
N LYS A 95 3.92 4.05 -19.57
CA LYS A 95 4.33 2.95 -20.45
C LYS A 95 5.38 3.42 -21.45
N ILE A 96 5.13 4.56 -22.10
CA ILE A 96 6.06 5.12 -23.10
C ILE A 96 7.40 5.46 -22.43
N TRP A 97 7.36 6.16 -21.30
CA TRP A 97 8.58 6.52 -20.57
C TRP A 97 9.32 5.29 -20.06
N TYR A 98 8.62 4.33 -19.42
CA TYR A 98 9.30 3.19 -18.84
C TYR A 98 9.96 2.30 -19.91
N LYS A 99 9.29 2.09 -21.06
CA LYS A 99 9.84 1.32 -22.18
C LYS A 99 11.06 1.97 -22.84
N SER A 100 11.27 3.27 -22.67
CA SER A 100 12.47 3.95 -23.20
C SER A 100 13.66 3.89 -22.25
N GLN A 101 13.50 3.39 -21.02
CA GLN A 101 14.59 3.31 -20.04
C GLN A 101 15.45 2.06 -20.30
N SER A 102 16.76 2.18 -20.07
CA SER A 102 17.71 1.07 -20.18
C SER A 102 17.43 -0.08 -19.20
N PHE A 103 16.75 0.22 -18.09
CA PHE A 103 16.35 -0.74 -17.06
C PHE A 103 14.91 -1.25 -17.21
N TYR A 104 14.28 -1.04 -18.36
CA TYR A 104 12.94 -1.58 -18.63
C TYR A 104 12.90 -3.09 -18.38
N SER A 105 11.88 -3.55 -17.65
CA SER A 105 11.60 -4.97 -17.45
C SER A 105 10.12 -5.24 -17.73
N PRO A 106 9.79 -6.14 -18.67
CA PRO A 106 8.40 -6.53 -18.91
C PRO A 106 7.77 -7.21 -17.68
N GLN A 107 8.57 -7.92 -16.87
CA GLN A 107 8.10 -8.54 -15.63
C GLN A 107 7.69 -7.47 -14.60
N ARG A 108 8.53 -6.45 -14.38
CA ARG A 108 8.18 -5.34 -13.47
C ARG A 108 6.99 -4.54 -13.97
N TRP A 109 6.90 -4.33 -15.29
CA TRP A 109 5.73 -3.70 -15.89
C TRP A 109 4.44 -4.49 -15.61
N GLN A 110 4.48 -5.82 -15.78
CA GLN A 110 3.35 -6.67 -15.44
C GLN A 110 2.98 -6.59 -13.96
N MET A 111 3.96 -6.58 -13.05
CA MET A 111 3.72 -6.39 -11.62
C MET A 111 3.07 -5.04 -11.31
N ILE A 112 3.49 -3.96 -11.97
CA ILE A 112 2.87 -2.63 -11.84
C ILE A 112 1.40 -2.68 -12.25
N LEU A 113 1.09 -3.30 -13.38
CA LEU A 113 -0.30 -3.43 -13.84
C LEU A 113 -1.13 -4.24 -12.84
N GLU A 114 -0.59 -5.36 -12.35
CA GLU A 114 -1.28 -6.23 -11.39
C GLU A 114 -1.65 -5.50 -10.09
N VAL A 115 -0.70 -4.78 -9.47
CA VAL A 115 -0.98 -4.07 -8.20
C VAL A 115 -1.98 -2.92 -8.36
N LEU A 116 -2.10 -2.38 -9.57
CA LEU A 116 -3.05 -1.31 -9.90
C LEU A 116 -4.40 -1.85 -10.42
N GLY A 117 -4.57 -3.18 -10.55
CA GLY A 117 -5.76 -3.77 -11.15
C GLY A 117 -5.96 -3.41 -12.63
N LYS A 118 -4.85 -3.24 -13.36
CA LYS A 118 -4.79 -2.83 -14.76
C LYS A 118 -4.33 -3.96 -15.67
N THR A 119 -4.54 -3.77 -16.97
CA THR A 119 -4.08 -4.64 -18.06
C THR A 119 -3.32 -3.82 -19.10
N GLU A 120 -2.65 -4.50 -20.02
CA GLU A 120 -1.98 -3.85 -21.16
C GLU A 120 -2.89 -2.98 -22.01
N SER A 121 -4.18 -3.34 -22.12
CA SER A 121 -5.17 -2.63 -22.93
C SER A 121 -5.82 -1.46 -22.21
N ASN A 122 -5.74 -1.39 -20.89
CA ASN A 122 -6.43 -0.37 -20.09
C ASN A 122 -5.53 0.37 -19.08
N TYR A 123 -4.21 0.22 -19.17
CA TYR A 123 -3.26 0.81 -18.22
C TYR A 123 -3.47 2.32 -18.04
N ASN A 124 -3.79 3.04 -19.11
CA ASN A 124 -4.00 4.48 -19.12
C ASN A 124 -5.42 4.92 -18.71
N ARG A 125 -6.34 3.98 -18.42
CA ARG A 125 -7.69 4.32 -17.96
C ARG A 125 -7.64 4.94 -16.56
N ILE A 126 -8.23 6.12 -16.40
CA ILE A 126 -8.38 6.77 -15.10
C ILE A 126 -9.29 5.88 -14.22
N PRO A 127 -8.84 5.46 -13.02
CA PRO A 127 -9.69 4.73 -12.08
C PRO A 127 -10.88 5.59 -11.66
N HIS A 128 -12.09 5.02 -11.68
CA HIS A 128 -13.27 5.63 -11.07
C HIS A 128 -13.36 5.08 -9.65
N LEU A 129 -13.29 5.97 -8.65
CA LEU A 129 -13.44 5.65 -7.22
C LEU A 129 -14.90 5.49 -6.84
#